data_AF-A0A9D4ZB86-F1
#
_entry.id   AF-A0A9D4ZB86-F1
#
_cell.length_a   1.000
_cell.length_b   1.000
_cell.length_c   1.000
_cell.angle_alpha   90.00
_cell.angle_beta   90.00
_cell.angle_gamma   90.00
#
_symmetry.space_group_name_H-M   'P 1'
#
loop_
_entity.id
_entity.type
_entity.pdbx_description
1 polymer ?
#
loop_
_entity_poly.entity_id
_entity_poly.type
_entity_poly.pdbx_seq_one_letter_code
_entity_poly.pdbx_strand_id
1 'polypeptide(L)'
;MMPRSSCLSPIFTILDVVSSSYYGKFFKEHADKQSSEERIVIDPCVSLPRKRAQLQSRKSCQFPFLVPSLRPPTITSTAQEEQLGESPGDACIYFNVVGASTNPNFAQKVNMVRRILEGGFRHSTAQGFSYSVRSQISAFWYQVLIAAVVLILAPLLIFASRHSPVFSSRKLVWVETSIFSGLAGNLEYIQATQVVWQIPSSPKAILFIAHGCHCRATFFWDRSTTCSECIGLPEERSIVARALGKGYAVIAISSTRECWGLQADKTKVLTTLSSWIRDKGLERLPVVALGASSGGFFVSALAMEYKFSALVIMISEGKFKSLQVKENYPSTLFMHMPKDKRRAALIKDAMDMLRGKGIETAEVKCYQLPVTPQLFTKIPGMDTKTSERIYRALRGTSMLDSASFMTKDGRFLNWMTLLKRQQVMPEKSLRKWELHLQELLNLAFGYHEMTSLQADDMFKWFDSHLPKDTF
;
A
#
# COMPACT_ATOMS: atom_id res chain seq x y z
N MET A 1 37.98 -74.65 -21.91
CA MET A 1 36.55 -74.77 -22.25
C MET A 1 35.93 -73.39 -22.25
N MET A 2 35.46 -72.94 -23.41
CA MET A 2 34.55 -71.81 -23.64
C MET A 2 33.09 -72.21 -23.25
N PRO A 3 32.03 -71.36 -23.37
CA PRO A 3 31.89 -69.90 -23.07
C PRO A 3 30.48 -69.54 -22.47
N ARG A 4 30.16 -68.22 -22.46
CA ARG A 4 28.83 -67.52 -22.62
C ARG A 4 28.41 -66.66 -21.41
N SER A 5 28.57 -65.32 -21.46
CA SER A 5 27.80 -64.26 -22.18
C SER A 5 26.59 -63.81 -21.35
N SER A 6 26.16 -62.55 -21.22
CA SER A 6 26.49 -61.23 -21.80
C SER A 6 25.44 -60.25 -21.25
N CYS A 7 25.78 -58.97 -21.05
CA CYS A 7 25.11 -57.80 -21.68
C CYS A 7 25.43 -56.49 -20.96
N LEU A 8 25.62 -55.47 -21.81
CA LEU A 8 26.14 -54.13 -21.58
C LEU A 8 25.02 -53.09 -21.39
N SER A 9 25.34 -52.06 -20.58
CA SER A 9 24.97 -50.62 -20.73
C SER A 9 23.48 -50.20 -20.52
N PRO A 10 23.16 -48.92 -20.22
CA PRO A 10 24.00 -47.71 -20.37
C PRO A 10 24.02 -46.69 -19.22
N ILE A 11 25.07 -45.87 -19.27
CA ILE A 11 25.13 -44.50 -18.79
C ILE A 11 24.10 -43.67 -19.58
N PHE A 12 23.17 -43.02 -18.88
CA PHE A 12 22.42 -41.88 -19.41
C PHE A 12 22.46 -40.74 -18.40
N THR A 13 23.18 -39.70 -18.80
CA THR A 13 23.04 -38.34 -18.28
C THR A 13 21.68 -37.81 -18.73
N ILE A 14 20.72 -37.68 -17.81
CA ILE A 14 19.51 -36.89 -18.08
C ILE A 14 19.75 -35.48 -17.53
N LEU A 15 20.00 -34.58 -18.48
CA LEU A 15 19.73 -33.16 -18.37
C LEU A 15 18.22 -32.97 -18.20
N ASP A 16 17.76 -32.64 -16.99
CA ASP A 16 16.43 -32.07 -16.84
C ASP A 16 16.49 -30.55 -17.04
N VAL A 17 16.19 -30.20 -18.29
CA VAL A 17 15.61 -28.92 -18.68
C VAL A 17 14.22 -28.83 -18.05
N VAL A 18 14.12 -28.19 -16.89
CA VAL A 18 12.90 -27.54 -16.44
C VAL A 18 13.23 -26.07 -16.21
N SER A 19 13.21 -25.33 -17.31
CA SER A 19 13.32 -23.88 -17.32
C SER A 19 12.06 -23.30 -17.95
N SER A 20 11.43 -22.39 -17.20
CA SER A 20 10.59 -21.31 -17.71
C SER A 20 9.21 -21.69 -18.28
N SER A 21 8.26 -22.09 -17.43
CA SER A 21 6.83 -21.89 -17.76
C SER A 21 5.88 -21.84 -16.55
N TYR A 22 6.20 -21.08 -15.52
CA TYR A 22 5.20 -20.64 -14.53
C TYR A 22 5.41 -19.14 -14.36
N TYR A 23 4.34 -18.35 -14.47
CA TYR A 23 4.25 -16.87 -14.54
C TYR A 23 4.25 -16.17 -15.91
N GLY A 24 4.66 -16.81 -17.02
CA GLY A 24 4.67 -16.16 -18.35
C GLY A 24 3.34 -16.16 -19.13
N LYS A 25 2.32 -16.95 -18.74
CA LYS A 25 1.13 -17.22 -19.57
C LYS A 25 -0.13 -16.41 -19.24
N PHE A 26 -0.10 -15.50 -18.27
CA PHE A 26 -1.30 -14.75 -17.86
C PHE A 26 -1.38 -13.29 -18.37
N PHE A 27 -0.45 -12.85 -19.22
CA PHE A 27 -0.38 -11.43 -19.64
C PHE A 27 -0.82 -11.13 -21.09
N LYS A 28 -1.59 -12.02 -21.74
CA LYS A 28 -2.10 -11.75 -23.10
C LYS A 28 -3.61 -11.85 -23.29
N GLU A 29 -4.41 -12.07 -22.25
CA GLU A 29 -5.85 -12.35 -22.41
C GLU A 29 -6.82 -11.29 -21.86
N HIS A 30 -6.32 -10.09 -21.51
CA HIS A 30 -7.17 -8.97 -21.02
C HIS A 30 -6.97 -7.65 -21.77
N ALA A 31 -6.59 -7.70 -23.05
CA ALA A 31 -6.49 -6.51 -23.89
C ALA A 31 -7.41 -6.51 -25.13
N ASP A 32 -8.04 -7.62 -25.52
CA ASP A 32 -8.95 -7.64 -26.67
C ASP A 32 -10.22 -8.43 -26.34
N LYS A 33 -11.30 -7.71 -26.01
CA LYS A 33 -12.68 -8.20 -26.11
C LYS A 33 -13.65 -7.01 -26.21
N GLN A 34 -13.65 -6.38 -27.39
CA GLN A 34 -14.74 -5.56 -27.90
C GLN A 34 -14.85 -5.79 -29.42
N SER A 35 -16.07 -6.06 -29.89
CA SER A 35 -16.45 -6.55 -31.25
C SER A 35 -15.96 -7.98 -31.56
N SER A 36 -16.70 -8.88 -32.19
CA SER A 36 -17.86 -8.77 -33.08
C SER A 36 -18.67 -10.08 -33.08
N GLU A 37 -19.95 -9.96 -33.43
CA GLU A 37 -20.93 -11.03 -33.67
C GLU A 37 -20.69 -11.87 -34.94
N GLU A 38 -21.28 -13.08 -34.91
CA GLU A 38 -21.80 -13.93 -36.01
C GLU A 38 -20.90 -14.50 -37.12
N ARG A 39 -20.84 -15.84 -37.22
CA ARG A 39 -21.68 -16.63 -38.15
C ARG A 39 -21.57 -18.14 -37.93
N ILE A 40 -22.74 -18.78 -38.03
CA ILE A 40 -23.01 -20.22 -38.05
C ILE A 40 -22.88 -20.74 -39.49
N VAL A 41 -22.26 -21.91 -39.69
CA VAL A 41 -22.57 -22.86 -40.78
C VAL A 41 -22.51 -24.30 -40.25
N ILE A 42 -23.43 -25.12 -40.74
CA ILE A 42 -23.96 -26.41 -40.25
C ILE A 42 -23.25 -27.61 -40.93
N ASP A 43 -22.85 -28.62 -40.12
CA ASP A 43 -23.04 -30.11 -40.18
C ASP A 43 -22.83 -30.91 -41.51
N PRO A 44 -22.84 -32.28 -41.58
CA PRO A 44 -23.20 -33.28 -40.56
C PRO A 44 -22.28 -34.53 -40.44
N CYS A 45 -22.51 -35.39 -39.41
CA CYS A 45 -23.18 -36.70 -39.55
C CYS A 45 -22.75 -37.80 -38.53
N VAL A 46 -23.78 -38.53 -38.04
CA VAL A 46 -23.82 -39.95 -37.58
C VAL A 46 -23.83 -40.30 -36.06
N SER A 47 -25.08 -40.45 -35.59
CA SER A 47 -25.75 -41.54 -34.83
C SER A 47 -25.57 -41.79 -33.31
N LEU A 48 -26.76 -41.81 -32.68
CA LEU A 48 -27.14 -42.24 -31.32
C LEU A 48 -27.28 -43.78 -31.21
N PRO A 49 -27.56 -44.31 -30.00
CA PRO A 49 -28.96 -44.60 -29.70
C PRO A 49 -29.47 -44.16 -28.31
N ARG A 50 -30.79 -43.98 -28.29
CA ARG A 50 -31.71 -43.46 -27.27
C ARG A 50 -31.93 -44.38 -26.07
N LYS A 51 -32.34 -43.78 -24.94
CA LYS A 51 -33.53 -44.23 -24.18
C LYS A 51 -34.44 -43.05 -23.81
N ARG A 52 -35.73 -43.22 -24.16
CA ARG A 52 -36.96 -42.50 -23.69
C ARG A 52 -37.17 -42.79 -22.19
N ALA A 53 -37.92 -42.03 -21.39
CA ALA A 53 -39.26 -41.48 -21.59
C ALA A 53 -39.52 -40.28 -20.64
N GLN A 54 -40.08 -39.17 -21.15
CA GLN A 54 -41.48 -38.68 -20.98
C GLN A 54 -41.82 -38.16 -19.56
N LEU A 55 -42.02 -36.84 -19.37
CA LEU A 55 -43.11 -35.92 -19.77
C LEU A 55 -44.29 -35.91 -18.79
N GLN A 56 -44.54 -34.76 -18.16
CA GLN A 56 -45.73 -33.90 -18.30
C GLN A 56 -45.69 -32.79 -17.23
N SER A 57 -45.63 -31.51 -17.63
CA SER A 57 -46.75 -30.55 -17.78
C SER A 57 -47.17 -29.94 -16.42
N ARG A 58 -47.46 -28.64 -16.24
CA ARG A 58 -48.18 -27.68 -17.09
C ARG A 58 -48.23 -26.27 -16.40
N LYS A 59 -48.50 -25.23 -17.21
CA LYS A 59 -49.07 -23.87 -16.91
C LYS A 59 -48.07 -22.80 -16.38
N SER A 60 -47.73 -21.71 -17.08
CA SER A 60 -48.46 -20.65 -17.83
C SER A 60 -49.15 -19.60 -16.96
N CYS A 61 -48.64 -18.36 -17.00
CA CYS A 61 -49.41 -17.11 -16.96
C CYS A 61 -48.63 -16.03 -17.74
N GLN A 62 -49.34 -15.30 -18.60
CA GLN A 62 -48.88 -14.24 -19.50
C GLN A 62 -49.56 -12.92 -19.10
N PHE A 63 -48.78 -11.82 -19.07
CA PHE A 63 -49.04 -10.44 -19.54
C PHE A 63 -50.15 -9.53 -18.90
N PRO A 64 -50.16 -8.17 -19.10
CA PRO A 64 -49.12 -7.25 -19.64
C PRO A 64 -49.02 -5.78 -19.06
N PHE A 65 -48.08 -5.00 -19.64
CA PHE A 65 -48.10 -3.55 -20.03
C PHE A 65 -48.04 -2.41 -18.98
N LEU A 66 -46.98 -1.56 -19.02
CA LEU A 66 -46.92 -0.23 -19.67
C LEU A 66 -45.64 0.58 -19.32
N VAL A 67 -45.06 1.20 -20.35
CA VAL A 67 -44.00 2.23 -20.34
C VAL A 67 -44.66 3.56 -20.74
N PRO A 68 -44.13 4.73 -20.33
CA PRO A 68 -43.66 5.64 -21.39
C PRO A 68 -42.31 6.34 -21.09
N SER A 69 -41.53 6.44 -22.17
CA SER A 69 -40.43 7.37 -22.41
C SER A 69 -40.96 8.78 -22.66
N LEU A 70 -40.23 9.85 -22.29
CA LEU A 70 -40.20 11.13 -23.00
C LEU A 70 -38.97 11.99 -22.58
N ARG A 71 -38.15 12.36 -23.57
CA ARG A 71 -37.28 13.55 -23.72
C ARG A 71 -37.54 14.10 -25.14
N PRO A 72 -37.08 15.30 -25.58
CA PRO A 72 -36.62 16.53 -24.90
C PRO A 72 -37.43 17.76 -25.40
N PRO A 73 -36.92 19.01 -25.30
CA PRO A 73 -36.36 19.58 -26.53
C PRO A 73 -35.07 20.40 -26.36
N THR A 74 -34.38 20.52 -27.49
CA THR A 74 -33.22 21.37 -27.80
C THR A 74 -33.70 22.50 -28.72
N ILE A 75 -33.27 23.74 -28.49
CA ILE A 75 -33.22 24.85 -29.49
C ILE A 75 -31.95 25.66 -29.14
N THR A 76 -30.78 25.44 -29.76
CA THR A 76 -30.19 26.11 -30.95
C THR A 76 -30.27 27.65 -30.93
N SER A 77 -29.12 28.32 -30.73
CA SER A 77 -28.33 29.09 -31.74
C SER A 77 -28.98 30.45 -32.08
N THR A 78 -28.32 31.60 -32.07
CA THR A 78 -27.20 32.10 -32.91
C THR A 78 -26.90 33.51 -32.38
N ALA A 79 -25.66 33.93 -32.14
CA ALA A 79 -24.66 34.44 -33.09
C ALA A 79 -24.91 35.87 -33.62
N GLN A 80 -23.80 36.61 -33.70
CA GLN A 80 -23.51 37.87 -34.40
C GLN A 80 -23.84 39.17 -33.64
N GLU A 81 -22.86 39.99 -33.23
CA GLU A 81 -21.82 40.71 -34.01
C GLU A 81 -22.44 41.88 -34.78
N GLU A 82 -22.25 43.09 -34.25
CA GLU A 82 -22.19 44.28 -35.11
C GLU A 82 -21.34 45.39 -34.46
N GLN A 83 -20.51 45.96 -35.33
CA GLN A 83 -19.53 47.03 -35.13
C GLN A 83 -20.18 48.43 -35.19
N LEU A 84 -19.30 49.45 -35.19
CA LEU A 84 -19.48 50.89 -35.43
C LEU A 84 -19.75 51.69 -34.16
N GLY A 85 -18.81 52.50 -33.69
CA GLY A 85 -18.41 53.78 -34.31
C GLY A 85 -18.89 54.87 -33.33
N GLU A 86 -18.30 56.02 -33.07
CA GLU A 86 -17.21 56.82 -33.60
C GLU A 86 -16.74 57.73 -32.44
N SER A 87 -15.49 58.20 -32.51
CA SER A 87 -15.07 59.45 -31.85
C SER A 87 -15.45 60.63 -32.76
N PRO A 88 -15.64 61.85 -32.25
CA PRO A 88 -14.55 62.83 -32.43
C PRO A 88 -14.46 63.93 -31.36
N GLY A 89 -13.30 64.61 -31.28
CA GLY A 89 -13.24 65.96 -30.70
C GLY A 89 -11.89 66.47 -30.22
N ASP A 90 -10.94 66.68 -31.13
CA ASP A 90 -9.68 67.42 -30.97
C ASP A 90 -9.88 68.96 -30.84
N ALA A 91 -8.90 69.66 -30.23
CA ALA A 91 -8.23 70.87 -30.77
C ALA A 91 -7.18 71.44 -29.78
N CYS A 92 -5.86 71.34 -30.06
CA CYS A 92 -4.95 72.33 -30.69
C CYS A 92 -4.26 73.26 -29.65
N ILE A 93 -2.99 73.70 -29.75
CA ILE A 93 -2.26 74.30 -30.89
C ILE A 93 -0.72 74.11 -30.76
N TYR A 94 -0.09 73.98 -31.94
CA TYR A 94 1.33 73.97 -32.32
C TYR A 94 2.13 75.26 -32.04
N PHE A 95 3.47 75.19 -31.98
CA PHE A 95 4.35 75.72 -33.04
C PHE A 95 5.82 75.38 -32.74
N ASN A 96 6.54 75.06 -33.82
CA ASN A 96 7.93 74.62 -33.83
C ASN A 96 8.64 75.46 -34.90
N VAL A 97 9.66 76.26 -34.56
CA VAL A 97 10.57 76.88 -35.55
C VAL A 97 11.96 77.13 -34.94
N VAL A 98 12.93 76.32 -35.39
CA VAL A 98 14.26 76.64 -35.97
C VAL A 98 15.27 77.50 -35.18
N GLY A 99 16.50 76.96 -35.08
CA GLY A 99 17.70 77.68 -35.54
C GLY A 99 18.67 78.21 -34.49
N ALA A 100 19.90 77.70 -34.52
CA ALA A 100 21.04 78.12 -33.70
C ALA A 100 21.68 79.45 -34.14
N SER A 101 22.26 80.23 -33.21
CA SER A 101 23.69 80.62 -33.21
C SER A 101 24.05 81.74 -32.19
N THR A 102 25.03 81.39 -31.36
CA THR A 102 26.13 82.12 -30.67
C THR A 102 26.18 83.65 -30.50
N ASN A 103 26.22 84.10 -29.23
CA ASN A 103 27.22 85.06 -28.72
C ASN A 103 27.36 84.96 -27.17
N PRO A 104 28.52 84.57 -26.60
CA PRO A 104 28.64 84.14 -25.19
C PRO A 104 28.90 85.24 -24.14
N ASN A 105 28.93 86.53 -24.49
CA ASN A 105 29.41 87.59 -23.56
C ASN A 105 28.34 88.33 -22.74
N PHE A 106 27.07 87.91 -22.76
CA PHE A 106 26.00 88.57 -22.00
C PHE A 106 25.46 87.73 -20.81
N ALA A 107 25.69 86.41 -20.82
CA ALA A 107 25.15 85.48 -19.84
C ALA A 107 25.88 85.45 -18.47
N GLN A 108 27.04 86.10 -18.36
CA GLN A 108 27.88 86.04 -17.16
C GLN A 108 27.78 87.26 -16.22
N LYS A 109 27.22 88.40 -16.66
CA LYS A 109 27.12 89.62 -15.81
C LYS A 109 25.76 89.83 -15.14
N VAL A 110 24.70 89.13 -15.57
CA VAL A 110 23.35 89.25 -14.96
C VAL A 110 23.14 88.25 -13.80
N ASN A 111 23.91 87.15 -13.76
CA ASN A 111 23.74 86.09 -12.76
C ASN A 111 24.41 86.34 -11.40
N MET A 112 25.22 87.40 -11.26
CA MET A 112 25.92 87.71 -10.01
C MET A 112 25.18 88.76 -9.17
N VAL A 113 24.45 89.68 -9.80
CA VAL A 113 23.69 90.74 -9.11
C VAL A 113 22.34 90.23 -8.59
N ARG A 114 21.72 89.25 -9.26
CA ARG A 114 20.46 88.62 -8.80
C ARG A 114 20.64 87.78 -7.52
N ARG A 115 21.80 87.19 -7.27
CA ARG A 115 22.04 86.32 -6.09
C ARG A 115 22.29 87.07 -4.78
N ILE A 116 22.60 88.36 -4.84
CA ILE A 116 22.94 89.15 -3.64
C ILE A 116 21.73 89.92 -3.11
N LEU A 117 20.68 90.14 -3.93
CA LEU A 117 19.54 90.97 -3.55
C LEU A 117 18.29 90.21 -3.08
N GLU A 118 18.24 88.88 -3.18
CA GLU A 118 17.09 88.08 -2.69
C GLU A 118 17.37 87.36 -1.35
N GLY A 119 18.55 87.57 -0.77
CA GLY A 119 18.89 87.13 0.59
C GLY A 119 18.39 88.10 1.66
N GLY A 120 17.08 88.09 1.96
CA GLY A 120 16.57 88.81 3.13
C GLY A 120 15.05 88.92 3.23
N PHE A 121 14.49 88.30 4.28
CA PHE A 121 13.14 88.44 4.85
C PHE A 121 11.97 87.56 4.35
N ARG A 122 11.51 86.71 5.29
CA ARG A 122 10.14 86.20 5.55
C ARG A 122 9.50 85.18 4.59
N HIS A 123 9.36 83.93 5.04
CA HIS A 123 8.15 83.43 5.74
C HIS A 123 8.28 81.91 5.96
N SER A 124 8.17 81.48 7.23
CA SER A 124 7.88 80.08 7.58
C SER A 124 6.58 79.65 6.89
N THR A 125 6.66 78.75 5.92
CA THR A 125 5.49 78.16 5.27
C THR A 125 5.14 76.84 5.95
N ALA A 126 3.91 76.77 6.45
CA ALA A 126 3.27 75.61 7.07
C ALA A 126 3.25 74.32 6.19
N GLN A 127 3.81 74.35 4.99
CA GLN A 127 3.93 73.20 4.09
C GLN A 127 5.06 72.24 4.49
N GLY A 128 6.17 72.73 5.07
CA GLY A 128 7.26 71.87 5.57
C GLY A 128 6.86 71.04 6.79
N PHE A 129 6.01 71.60 7.65
CA PHE A 129 5.47 70.91 8.83
C PHE A 129 4.43 69.85 8.42
N SER A 130 3.56 70.16 7.46
CA SER A 130 2.56 69.21 6.94
C SER A 130 3.19 67.97 6.29
N TYR A 131 4.29 68.13 5.55
CA TYR A 131 4.99 66.99 4.93
C TYR A 131 5.75 66.14 5.95
N SER A 132 6.39 66.76 6.95
CA SER A 132 7.08 66.04 8.02
C SER A 132 6.10 65.26 8.90
N VAL A 133 4.95 65.86 9.24
CA VAL A 133 3.90 65.21 10.04
C VAL A 133 3.22 64.09 9.25
N ARG A 134 2.91 64.28 7.95
CA ARG A 134 2.36 63.20 7.11
C ARG A 134 3.34 62.03 6.96
N SER A 135 4.64 62.29 6.82
CA SER A 135 5.67 61.26 6.75
C SER A 135 5.84 60.49 8.05
N GLN A 136 5.69 61.14 9.20
CA GLN A 136 5.76 60.46 10.51
C GLN A 136 4.49 59.66 10.79
N ILE A 137 3.32 60.20 10.42
CA ILE A 137 2.04 59.50 10.55
C ILE A 137 2.02 58.26 9.64
N SER A 138 2.50 58.36 8.40
CA SER A 138 2.59 57.19 7.51
C SER A 138 3.55 56.13 8.05
N ALA A 139 4.73 56.52 8.54
CA ALA A 139 5.67 55.58 9.16
C ALA A 139 5.08 54.88 10.40
N PHE A 140 4.32 55.60 11.21
CA PHE A 140 3.59 55.05 12.36
C PHE A 140 2.53 54.04 11.91
N TRP A 141 1.71 54.36 10.91
CA TRP A 141 0.71 53.43 10.38
C TRP A 141 1.34 52.20 9.71
N TYR A 142 2.48 52.34 9.04
CA TYR A 142 3.25 51.20 8.53
C TYR A 142 3.73 50.27 9.65
N GLN A 143 4.24 50.83 10.75
CA GLN A 143 4.65 50.04 11.93
C GLN A 143 3.46 49.31 12.56
N VAL A 144 2.31 49.99 12.71
CA VAL A 144 1.08 49.39 13.25
C VAL A 144 0.57 48.28 12.32
N LEU A 145 0.60 48.49 11.00
CA LEU A 145 0.18 47.48 10.03
C LEU A 145 1.08 46.24 10.08
N ILE A 146 2.40 46.41 10.14
CA ILE A 146 3.36 45.31 10.26
C ILE A 146 3.12 44.55 11.58
N ALA A 147 2.94 45.26 12.70
CA ALA A 147 2.66 44.63 13.99
C ALA A 147 1.34 43.84 13.95
N ALA A 148 0.29 44.38 13.34
CA ALA A 148 -0.98 43.68 13.17
C ALA A 148 -0.85 42.43 12.29
N VAL A 149 -0.12 42.51 11.18
CA VAL A 149 0.15 41.36 10.31
C VAL A 149 0.93 40.27 11.05
N VAL A 150 1.95 40.63 11.83
CA VAL A 150 2.71 39.67 12.65
C VAL A 150 1.81 39.04 13.72
N LEU A 151 0.97 39.83 14.40
CA LEU A 151 0.05 39.33 15.44
C LEU A 151 -1.05 38.41 14.87
N ILE A 152 -1.44 38.57 13.60
CA ILE A 152 -2.43 37.69 12.94
C ILE A 152 -1.74 36.44 12.35
N LEU A 153 -0.60 36.60 11.70
CA LEU A 153 0.09 35.50 11.01
C LEU A 153 0.88 34.61 11.97
N ALA A 154 1.45 35.14 13.06
CA ALA A 154 2.22 34.33 14.00
C ALA A 154 1.38 33.23 14.67
N PRO A 155 0.16 33.48 15.17
CA PRO A 155 -0.72 32.42 15.66
C PRO A 155 -1.12 31.43 14.58
N LEU A 156 -1.37 31.88 13.33
CA LEU A 156 -1.71 31.00 12.22
C LEU A 156 -0.53 30.09 11.82
N LEU A 157 0.71 30.61 11.84
CA LEU A 157 1.91 29.82 11.60
C LEU A 157 2.21 28.87 12.76
N ILE A 158 1.99 29.29 14.01
CA ILE A 158 2.11 28.43 15.18
C ILE A 158 1.04 27.33 15.13
N PHE A 159 -0.19 27.64 14.76
CA PHE A 159 -1.29 26.68 14.64
C PHE A 159 -1.10 25.73 13.45
N ALA A 160 -0.64 26.24 12.30
CA ALA A 160 -0.27 25.44 11.13
C ALA A 160 0.95 24.55 11.42
N SER A 161 1.92 25.01 12.20
CA SER A 161 3.06 24.18 12.64
C SER A 161 2.63 23.07 13.61
N ARG A 162 1.63 23.35 14.48
CA ARG A 162 1.00 22.34 15.36
C ARG A 162 0.12 21.35 14.61
N HIS A 163 -0.39 21.72 13.44
CA HIS A 163 -1.11 20.87 12.49
C HIS A 163 -0.26 20.45 11.28
N SER A 164 1.06 20.39 11.43
CA SER A 164 1.79 19.40 10.64
C SER A 164 1.11 18.07 10.92
N PRO A 165 0.63 17.30 9.91
CA PRO A 165 0.32 15.91 10.17
C PRO A 165 1.60 15.38 10.79
N VAL A 166 1.51 14.99 12.06
CA VAL A 166 2.57 14.27 12.73
C VAL A 166 2.64 12.97 11.94
N PHE A 167 3.40 13.01 10.83
CA PHE A 167 4.22 11.90 10.40
C PHE A 167 5.09 11.66 11.61
N SER A 168 4.53 10.90 12.56
CA SER A 168 5.28 10.21 13.55
C SER A 168 6.16 9.33 12.70
N SER A 169 7.33 9.86 12.36
CA SER A 169 8.51 9.06 12.10
C SER A 169 8.77 8.37 13.43
N ARG A 170 7.94 7.38 13.79
CA ARG A 170 8.40 6.26 14.57
C ARG A 170 9.63 5.85 13.78
N LYS A 171 10.82 6.14 14.34
CA LYS A 171 12.08 5.63 13.81
C LYS A 171 11.77 4.18 13.46
N LEU A 172 11.95 3.82 12.20
CA LEU A 172 11.81 2.45 11.76
C LEU A 172 12.95 1.72 12.48
N VAL A 173 12.70 1.31 13.72
CA VAL A 173 13.65 0.56 14.51
C VAL A 173 13.63 -0.81 13.89
N TRP A 174 14.60 -1.06 13.02
CA TRP A 174 14.96 -2.40 12.60
C TRP A 174 15.46 -3.11 13.86
N VAL A 175 14.53 -3.68 14.64
CA VAL A 175 14.90 -4.60 15.71
C VAL A 175 15.67 -5.71 15.04
N GLU A 176 16.94 -5.84 15.38
CA GLU A 176 17.81 -6.88 14.86
C GLU A 176 17.13 -8.24 15.06
N THR A 177 16.73 -8.84 13.95
CA THR A 177 16.33 -10.25 13.85
C THR A 177 17.50 -11.20 14.12
N SER A 178 18.68 -10.69 14.48
CA SER A 178 19.91 -11.43 14.77
C SER A 178 19.79 -12.38 15.98
N ILE A 179 18.81 -12.17 16.87
CA ILE A 179 18.67 -12.95 18.10
C ILE A 179 18.08 -14.35 17.85
N PHE A 180 17.34 -14.57 16.75
CA PHE A 180 16.81 -15.90 16.43
C PHE A 180 17.55 -16.49 15.23
N SER A 181 18.70 -17.09 15.50
CA SER A 181 19.40 -17.94 14.55
C SER A 181 18.56 -19.20 14.27
N GLY A 182 17.80 -19.19 13.17
CA GLY A 182 17.06 -20.34 12.65
C GLY A 182 15.72 -20.62 13.34
N LEU A 183 14.61 -20.21 12.72
CA LEU A 183 13.27 -20.64 13.10
C LEU A 183 13.02 -22.08 12.64
N ALA A 184 13.32 -23.05 13.50
CA ALA A 184 13.09 -24.48 13.24
C ALA A 184 11.67 -24.89 13.63
N GLY A 185 10.71 -24.67 12.74
CA GLY A 185 9.32 -25.11 12.92
C GLY A 185 9.17 -26.62 12.77
N ASN A 186 8.11 -27.17 13.37
CA ASN A 186 7.73 -28.57 13.20
C ASN A 186 6.66 -28.66 12.10
N LEU A 187 6.99 -29.31 11.00
CA LEU A 187 6.05 -29.62 9.92
C LEU A 187 5.27 -30.89 10.25
N GLU A 188 3.94 -30.79 10.25
CA GLU A 188 3.04 -31.92 10.43
C GLU A 188 1.92 -31.87 9.37
N TYR A 189 1.34 -33.04 9.07
CA TYR A 189 0.14 -33.17 8.25
C TYR A 189 -1.00 -33.70 9.09
N ILE A 190 -1.82 -32.80 9.64
CA ILE A 190 -2.96 -33.15 10.48
C ILE A 190 -4.17 -33.30 9.56
N GLN A 191 -4.70 -34.52 9.44
CA GLN A 191 -5.84 -34.82 8.54
C GLN A 191 -5.60 -34.32 7.09
N ALA A 192 -4.40 -34.60 6.57
CA ALA A 192 -3.91 -34.13 5.26
C ALA A 192 -3.85 -32.59 5.09
N THR A 193 -3.96 -31.83 6.18
CA THR A 193 -3.75 -30.38 6.18
C THR A 193 -2.32 -30.09 6.61
N GLN A 194 -1.59 -29.32 5.80
CA GLN A 194 -0.22 -28.91 6.12
C GLN A 194 -0.24 -27.88 7.25
N VAL A 195 0.49 -28.19 8.32
CA VAL A 195 0.62 -27.36 9.52
C VAL A 195 2.09 -27.18 9.83
N VAL A 196 2.49 -25.96 10.17
CA VAL A 196 3.80 -25.70 10.77
C VAL A 196 3.61 -24.98 12.08
N TRP A 197 4.29 -25.43 13.12
CA TRP A 197 4.13 -24.87 14.46
C TRP A 197 5.43 -24.86 15.27
N GLN A 198 5.47 -24.00 16.28
CA GLN A 198 6.55 -23.94 17.27
C GLN A 198 6.00 -23.44 18.61
N ILE A 199 6.42 -24.06 19.71
CA ILE A 199 5.95 -23.77 21.07
C ILE A 199 7.17 -23.31 21.91
N PRO A 200 7.14 -22.11 22.52
CA PRO A 200 8.18 -21.70 23.47
C PRO A 200 8.06 -22.48 24.79
N SER A 201 9.09 -22.46 25.64
CA SER A 201 9.11 -23.24 26.89
C SER A 201 7.99 -22.89 27.88
N SER A 202 7.53 -21.63 27.88
CA SER A 202 6.43 -21.15 28.72
C SER A 202 5.44 -20.35 27.86
N PRO A 203 4.51 -21.01 27.17
CA PRO A 203 3.55 -20.34 26.31
C PRO A 203 2.43 -19.68 27.13
N LYS A 204 2.16 -18.40 26.88
CA LYS A 204 1.09 -17.64 27.54
C LYS A 204 -0.22 -17.61 26.74
N ALA A 205 -0.13 -17.84 25.44
CA ALA A 205 -1.25 -17.82 24.50
C ALA A 205 -0.88 -18.57 23.22
N ILE A 206 -1.89 -18.92 22.42
CA ILE A 206 -1.72 -19.50 21.09
C ILE A 206 -1.98 -18.42 20.04
N LEU A 207 -1.07 -18.27 19.08
CA LEU A 207 -1.27 -17.50 17.86
C LEU A 207 -1.57 -18.44 16.70
N PHE A 208 -2.81 -18.41 16.22
CA PHE A 208 -3.20 -19.04 14.96
C PHE A 208 -2.97 -18.07 13.79
N ILE A 209 -2.29 -18.53 12.73
CA ILE A 209 -1.99 -17.73 11.54
C ILE A 209 -2.68 -18.31 10.29
N ALA A 210 -3.47 -17.48 9.62
CA ALA A 210 -4.05 -17.73 8.31
C ALA A 210 -3.36 -16.85 7.24
N HIS A 211 -2.65 -17.50 6.31
CA HIS A 211 -1.83 -16.83 5.31
C HIS A 211 -2.64 -16.09 4.22
N GLY A 212 -1.98 -15.24 3.42
CA GLY A 212 -2.59 -14.62 2.24
C GLY A 212 -2.65 -15.58 1.04
N CYS A 213 -3.32 -15.20 -0.05
CA CYS A 213 -3.29 -15.99 -1.28
C CYS A 213 -1.84 -16.24 -1.75
N HIS A 214 -1.60 -17.39 -2.39
CA HIS A 214 -0.27 -17.80 -2.88
C HIS A 214 0.76 -18.10 -1.77
N CYS A 215 0.38 -17.95 -0.51
CA CYS A 215 1.20 -18.32 0.64
C CYS A 215 0.80 -19.69 1.19
N ARG A 216 1.53 -20.18 2.21
CA ARG A 216 1.27 -21.43 2.93
C ARG A 216 1.99 -21.44 4.27
N ALA A 217 1.67 -22.40 5.14
CA ALA A 217 2.29 -22.52 6.47
C ALA A 217 3.83 -22.60 6.41
N THR A 218 4.41 -23.26 5.40
CA THR A 218 5.87 -23.42 5.25
C THR A 218 6.61 -22.12 4.91
N PHE A 219 5.90 -21.01 4.70
CA PHE A 219 6.53 -19.70 4.49
C PHE A 219 6.90 -19.02 5.81
N PHE A 220 6.43 -19.51 6.96
CA PHE A 220 6.62 -18.86 8.25
C PHE A 220 7.85 -19.30 9.05
N TRP A 221 8.51 -20.40 8.65
CA TRP A 221 9.69 -20.93 9.32
C TRP A 221 10.84 -21.15 8.34
N ASP A 222 12.05 -21.22 8.88
CA ASP A 222 13.25 -21.54 8.11
C ASP A 222 13.27 -23.01 7.73
N ARG A 223 13.93 -23.30 6.61
CA ARG A 223 14.26 -24.68 6.26
C ARG A 223 15.10 -25.31 7.36
N SER A 224 14.65 -26.46 7.86
CA SER A 224 15.29 -27.18 8.97
C SER A 224 15.10 -28.69 8.82
N THR A 225 15.67 -29.48 9.73
CA THR A 225 15.47 -30.94 9.76
C THR A 225 14.02 -31.34 10.05
N THR A 226 13.31 -30.53 10.83
CA THR A 226 11.89 -30.72 11.20
C THR A 226 10.91 -30.05 10.22
N CYS A 227 11.42 -29.26 9.27
CA CYS A 227 10.63 -28.71 8.17
C CYS A 227 11.50 -28.53 6.92
N SER A 228 11.63 -29.60 6.14
CA SER A 228 12.41 -29.59 4.89
C SER A 228 11.75 -28.80 3.75
N GLU A 229 10.42 -28.65 3.82
CA GLU A 229 9.60 -27.87 2.90
C GLU A 229 9.54 -26.38 3.25
N CYS A 230 10.05 -25.99 4.41
CA CYS A 230 10.06 -24.59 4.84
C CYS A 230 10.99 -23.76 3.95
N ILE A 231 10.50 -22.57 3.61
CA ILE A 231 11.24 -21.57 2.83
C ILE A 231 11.61 -20.41 3.75
N GLY A 232 10.62 -19.99 4.54
CA GLY A 232 10.68 -18.82 5.39
C GLY A 232 10.79 -17.57 4.54
N LEU A 233 9.74 -16.76 4.50
CA LEU A 233 9.76 -15.46 3.85
C LEU A 233 10.03 -14.35 4.89
N PRO A 234 10.74 -13.27 4.52
CA PRO A 234 11.13 -12.18 5.40
C PRO A 234 10.07 -11.67 6.39
N GLU A 235 8.84 -11.35 5.95
CA GLU A 235 7.83 -10.81 6.88
C GLU A 235 7.20 -11.91 7.74
N GLU A 236 6.86 -13.06 7.13
CA GLU A 236 6.30 -14.21 7.81
C GLU A 236 7.18 -14.67 8.97
N ARG A 237 8.46 -14.92 8.71
CA ARG A 237 9.40 -15.36 9.75
C ARG A 237 9.55 -14.31 10.85
N SER A 238 9.54 -13.03 10.45
CA SER A 238 9.71 -11.91 11.37
C SER A 238 8.52 -11.78 12.33
N ILE A 239 7.33 -12.17 11.89
CA ILE A 239 6.13 -12.29 12.73
C ILE A 239 6.28 -13.46 13.71
N VAL A 240 6.68 -14.64 13.23
CA VAL A 240 6.85 -15.83 14.10
C VAL A 240 7.93 -15.62 15.15
N ALA A 241 9.11 -15.11 14.76
CA ALA A 241 10.20 -14.84 15.70
C ALA A 241 9.75 -13.93 16.85
N ARG A 242 9.00 -12.86 16.52
CA ARG A 242 8.46 -11.94 17.52
C ARG A 242 7.37 -12.58 18.38
N ALA A 243 6.51 -13.41 17.81
CA ALA A 243 5.49 -14.15 18.56
C ALA A 243 6.14 -15.08 19.60
N LEU A 244 7.10 -15.89 19.17
CA LEU A 244 7.83 -16.81 20.04
C LEU A 244 8.59 -16.06 21.14
N GLY A 245 9.29 -14.98 20.79
CA GLY A 245 10.00 -14.13 21.75
C GLY A 245 9.08 -13.45 22.77
N LYS A 246 7.78 -13.32 22.47
CA LYS A 246 6.75 -12.80 23.39
C LYS A 246 5.97 -13.91 24.12
N GLY A 247 6.38 -15.17 24.00
CA GLY A 247 5.77 -16.29 24.70
C GLY A 247 4.51 -16.85 24.04
N TYR A 248 4.28 -16.61 22.74
CA TYR A 248 3.17 -17.24 22.04
C TYR A 248 3.58 -18.60 21.48
N ALA A 249 2.75 -19.63 21.70
CA ALA A 249 2.77 -20.84 20.89
C ALA A 249 2.19 -20.50 19.51
N VAL A 250 2.91 -20.80 18.43
CA VAL A 250 2.52 -20.36 17.09
C VAL A 250 2.15 -21.56 16.22
N ILE A 251 1.02 -21.46 15.53
CA ILE A 251 0.57 -22.44 14.53
C ILE A 251 0.11 -21.71 13.26
N ALA A 252 0.69 -22.08 12.12
CA ALA A 252 0.19 -21.70 10.80
C ALA A 252 -0.42 -22.93 10.11
N ILE A 253 -1.59 -22.76 9.52
CA ILE A 253 -2.31 -23.81 8.79
C ILE A 253 -2.42 -23.36 7.34
N SER A 254 -2.10 -24.26 6.40
CA SER A 254 -2.29 -23.98 4.96
C SER A 254 -3.75 -24.15 4.56
N SER A 255 -4.26 -23.27 3.71
CA SER A 255 -5.55 -23.48 3.04
C SER A 255 -5.50 -24.67 2.09
N THR A 256 -6.67 -25.25 1.78
CA THR A 256 -6.81 -26.36 0.83
C THR A 256 -6.47 -25.99 -0.61
N ARG A 257 -6.54 -24.69 -0.92
CA ARG A 257 -6.19 -24.11 -2.22
C ARG A 257 -5.18 -23.00 -2.00
N GLU A 258 -4.90 -22.26 -3.06
CA GLU A 258 -4.05 -21.08 -3.04
C GLU A 258 -4.57 -19.94 -2.14
N CYS A 259 -5.89 -19.80 -2.05
CA CYS A 259 -6.58 -18.86 -1.18
C CYS A 259 -7.54 -19.61 -0.26
N TRP A 260 -7.86 -19.00 0.88
CA TRP A 260 -8.88 -19.50 1.80
C TRP A 260 -10.29 -19.47 1.21
N GLY A 261 -11.04 -20.55 1.41
CA GLY A 261 -12.46 -20.68 1.11
C GLY A 261 -13.23 -21.23 2.31
N LEU A 262 -14.25 -20.51 2.78
CA LEU A 262 -15.01 -20.86 3.98
C LEU A 262 -15.59 -22.28 3.94
N GLN A 263 -16.16 -22.68 2.80
CA GLN A 263 -16.75 -24.02 2.66
C GLN A 263 -15.70 -25.13 2.71
N ALA A 264 -14.51 -24.89 2.14
CA ALA A 264 -13.47 -25.90 2.01
C ALA A 264 -12.59 -26.02 3.25
N ASP A 265 -12.34 -24.90 3.94
CA ASP A 265 -11.29 -24.80 4.96
C ASP A 265 -11.83 -24.74 6.39
N LYS A 266 -13.04 -24.20 6.61
CA LYS A 266 -13.53 -23.89 7.98
C LYS A 266 -13.51 -25.10 8.91
N THR A 267 -14.19 -26.18 8.52
CA THR A 267 -14.26 -27.41 9.34
C THR A 267 -12.88 -28.04 9.52
N LYS A 268 -12.03 -28.00 8.48
CA LYS A 268 -10.67 -28.54 8.56
C LYS A 268 -9.81 -27.77 9.55
N VAL A 269 -9.87 -26.44 9.53
CA VAL A 269 -9.15 -25.58 10.47
C VAL A 269 -9.64 -25.79 11.89
N LEU A 270 -10.96 -25.79 12.13
CA LEU A 270 -11.51 -26.00 13.48
C LEU A 270 -11.04 -27.34 14.06
N THR A 271 -11.11 -28.42 13.29
CA THR A 271 -10.69 -29.75 13.73
C THR A 271 -9.18 -29.84 13.90
N THR A 272 -8.40 -29.27 12.97
CA THR A 272 -6.93 -29.26 13.02
C THR A 272 -6.43 -28.48 14.23
N LEU A 273 -6.94 -27.26 14.43
CA LEU A 273 -6.56 -26.40 15.53
C LEU A 273 -6.94 -27.05 16.87
N SER A 274 -8.17 -27.57 17.00
CA SER A 274 -8.62 -28.21 18.25
C SER A 274 -7.82 -29.48 18.55
N SER A 275 -7.52 -30.30 17.54
CA SER A 275 -6.71 -31.51 17.73
C SER A 275 -5.29 -31.14 18.14
N TRP A 276 -4.66 -30.19 17.45
CA TRP A 276 -3.32 -29.72 17.79
C TRP A 276 -3.25 -29.14 19.21
N ILE A 277 -4.22 -28.30 19.61
CA ILE A 277 -4.27 -27.73 20.96
C ILE A 277 -4.30 -28.83 22.02
N ARG A 278 -5.17 -29.84 21.83
CA ARG A 278 -5.29 -30.97 22.76
C ARG A 278 -4.02 -31.83 22.77
N ASP A 279 -3.51 -32.19 21.61
CA ASP A 279 -2.37 -33.11 21.48
C ASP A 279 -1.07 -32.48 22.03
N LYS A 280 -1.00 -31.14 22.09
CA LYS A 280 0.12 -30.40 22.70
C LYS A 280 -0.16 -29.94 24.15
N GLY A 281 -1.31 -30.27 24.73
CA GLY A 281 -1.65 -29.93 26.12
C GLY A 281 -1.83 -28.42 26.37
N LEU A 282 -2.36 -27.68 25.39
CA LEU A 282 -2.49 -26.22 25.41
C LEU A 282 -3.94 -25.74 25.66
N GLU A 283 -4.84 -26.61 26.10
CA GLU A 283 -6.30 -26.34 26.20
C GLU A 283 -6.66 -25.18 27.14
N ARG A 284 -5.76 -24.86 28.08
CA ARG A 284 -5.95 -23.76 29.04
C ARG A 284 -5.54 -22.40 28.48
N LEU A 285 -4.84 -22.37 27.35
CA LEU A 285 -4.31 -21.13 26.81
C LEU A 285 -5.35 -20.40 25.95
N PRO A 286 -5.44 -19.07 26.06
CA PRO A 286 -6.24 -18.26 25.15
C PRO A 286 -5.67 -18.33 23.74
N VAL A 287 -6.56 -18.28 22.74
CA VAL A 287 -6.17 -18.26 21.32
C VAL A 287 -6.46 -16.90 20.73
N VAL A 288 -5.46 -16.33 20.06
CA VAL A 288 -5.59 -15.15 19.19
C VAL A 288 -5.34 -15.55 17.75
N ALA A 289 -5.87 -14.77 16.80
CA ALA A 289 -5.70 -15.08 15.38
C ALA A 289 -5.17 -13.89 14.57
N LEU A 290 -4.26 -14.19 13.66
CA LEU A 290 -3.76 -13.31 12.63
C LEU A 290 -4.19 -13.84 11.26
N GLY A 291 -4.80 -13.00 10.43
CA GLY A 291 -5.11 -13.34 9.05
C GLY A 291 -4.68 -12.26 8.07
N ALA A 292 -4.01 -12.64 6.98
CA ALA A 292 -3.60 -11.71 5.92
C ALA A 292 -4.42 -11.89 4.64
N SER A 293 -4.92 -10.81 4.05
CA SER A 293 -5.73 -10.81 2.80
C SER A 293 -6.90 -11.82 2.85
N SER A 294 -6.86 -12.91 2.09
CA SER A 294 -7.85 -13.99 2.14
C SER A 294 -7.87 -14.72 3.50
N GLY A 295 -6.73 -14.82 4.18
CA GLY A 295 -6.65 -15.28 5.57
C GLY A 295 -7.34 -14.32 6.54
N GLY A 296 -7.26 -13.00 6.31
CA GLY A 296 -7.98 -11.98 7.09
C GLY A 296 -9.50 -12.08 6.93
N PHE A 297 -9.93 -12.35 5.70
CA PHE A 297 -11.32 -12.67 5.38
C PHE A 297 -11.77 -13.98 6.06
N PHE A 298 -10.89 -14.98 6.09
CA PHE A 298 -11.17 -16.27 6.68
C PHE A 298 -11.29 -16.22 8.20
N VAL A 299 -10.30 -15.65 8.91
CA VAL A 299 -10.31 -15.59 10.38
C VAL A 299 -11.46 -14.74 10.91
N SER A 300 -11.86 -13.70 10.18
CA SER A 300 -13.02 -12.89 10.57
C SER A 300 -14.33 -13.68 10.49
N ALA A 301 -14.48 -14.58 9.51
CA ALA A 301 -15.63 -15.48 9.48
C ALA A 301 -15.51 -16.60 10.52
N LEU A 302 -14.31 -17.17 10.70
CA LEU A 302 -14.05 -18.25 11.64
C LEU A 302 -14.37 -17.84 13.08
N ALA A 303 -14.14 -16.57 13.43
CA ALA A 303 -14.45 -16.01 14.75
C ALA A 303 -15.95 -16.01 15.12
N MET A 304 -16.85 -16.30 14.17
CA MET A 304 -18.26 -16.54 14.48
C MET A 304 -18.50 -17.91 15.15
N GLU A 305 -17.56 -18.84 14.99
CA GLU A 305 -17.65 -20.23 15.47
C GLU A 305 -16.56 -20.56 16.49
N TYR A 306 -15.41 -19.89 16.40
CA TYR A 306 -14.30 -20.08 17.31
C TYR A 306 -14.09 -18.85 18.21
N LYS A 307 -13.97 -19.09 19.52
CA LYS A 307 -13.79 -18.03 20.51
C LYS A 307 -12.33 -17.59 20.58
N PHE A 308 -11.95 -16.65 19.72
CA PHE A 308 -10.67 -15.96 19.83
C PHE A 308 -10.73 -14.87 20.91
N SER A 309 -9.60 -14.58 21.55
CA SER A 309 -9.49 -13.46 22.50
C SER A 309 -9.36 -12.12 21.78
N ALA A 310 -8.65 -12.11 20.65
CA ALA A 310 -8.52 -10.96 19.77
C ALA A 310 -8.13 -11.39 18.36
N LEU A 311 -8.43 -10.54 17.38
CA LEU A 311 -8.06 -10.70 15.98
C LEU A 311 -7.12 -9.59 15.51
N VAL A 312 -6.22 -9.97 14.61
CA VAL A 312 -5.49 -9.04 13.75
C VAL A 312 -5.78 -9.41 12.30
N ILE A 313 -6.32 -8.46 11.56
CA ILE A 313 -6.67 -8.60 10.14
C ILE A 313 -5.74 -7.70 9.34
N MET A 314 -4.83 -8.31 8.58
CA MET A 314 -3.91 -7.59 7.71
C MET A 314 -4.45 -7.51 6.28
N ILE A 315 -4.32 -6.33 5.67
CA ILE A 315 -4.59 -6.04 4.24
C ILE A 315 -5.94 -6.56 3.73
N SER A 316 -6.92 -6.68 4.62
CA SER A 316 -8.24 -7.25 4.38
C SER A 316 -9.30 -6.47 5.14
N GLU A 317 -10.49 -6.38 4.56
CA GLU A 317 -11.68 -5.79 5.19
C GLU A 317 -12.44 -6.80 6.05
N GLY A 318 -12.07 -8.08 6.01
CA GLY A 318 -12.79 -9.15 6.69
C GLY A 318 -14.14 -9.50 6.03
N LYS A 319 -14.81 -10.53 6.54
CA LYS A 319 -16.06 -11.06 5.97
C LYS A 319 -17.30 -10.55 6.68
N PHE A 320 -17.33 -9.30 7.13
CA PHE A 320 -18.38 -8.87 8.04
C PHE A 320 -19.74 -8.55 7.38
N LYS A 321 -19.76 -7.97 6.18
CA LYS A 321 -21.00 -7.48 5.53
C LYS A 321 -22.08 -8.56 5.34
N SER A 322 -21.68 -9.83 5.25
CA SER A 322 -22.62 -10.96 5.09
C SER A 322 -22.77 -11.82 6.35
N LEU A 323 -22.18 -11.41 7.47
CA LEU A 323 -22.24 -12.14 8.73
C LEU A 323 -23.14 -11.38 9.71
N GLN A 324 -23.96 -12.12 10.45
CA GLN A 324 -24.69 -11.58 11.59
C GLN A 324 -23.74 -11.48 12.79
N VAL A 325 -22.83 -10.50 12.74
CA VAL A 325 -21.86 -10.26 13.81
C VAL A 325 -22.61 -9.94 15.11
N LYS A 326 -22.28 -10.69 16.17
CA LYS A 326 -22.85 -10.58 17.51
C LYS A 326 -21.97 -9.67 18.39
N GLU A 327 -22.52 -9.16 19.48
CA GLU A 327 -21.83 -8.27 20.42
C GLU A 327 -20.62 -8.93 21.11
N ASN A 328 -20.60 -10.27 21.21
CA ASN A 328 -19.51 -11.03 21.79
C ASN A 328 -18.37 -11.38 20.80
N TYR A 329 -18.36 -10.75 19.63
CA TYR A 329 -17.31 -10.94 18.63
C TYR A 329 -15.98 -10.34 19.13
N PRO A 330 -14.83 -10.97 18.86
CA PRO A 330 -13.54 -10.52 19.40
C PRO A 330 -13.13 -9.12 18.91
N SER A 331 -12.47 -8.38 19.81
CA SER A 331 -11.82 -7.11 19.46
C SER A 331 -10.86 -7.31 18.28
N THR A 332 -10.94 -6.42 17.29
CA THR A 332 -10.24 -6.58 16.01
C THR A 332 -9.33 -5.40 15.68
N LEU A 333 -8.03 -5.68 15.51
CA LEU A 333 -7.07 -4.73 14.94
C LEU A 333 -6.99 -4.91 13.42
N PHE A 334 -7.12 -3.81 12.68
CA PHE A 334 -6.86 -3.78 11.25
C PHE A 334 -5.48 -3.21 10.98
N MET A 335 -4.65 -3.93 10.22
CA MET A 335 -3.35 -3.43 9.76
C MET A 335 -3.37 -3.38 8.24
N HIS A 336 -3.12 -2.22 7.65
CA HIS A 336 -3.21 -2.10 6.20
C HIS A 336 -2.32 -1.02 5.64
N MET A 337 -2.10 -1.12 4.32
CA MET A 337 -1.32 -0.14 3.58
C MET A 337 -2.25 0.96 3.04
N PRO A 338 -2.09 2.24 3.44
CA PRO A 338 -2.99 3.31 3.00
C PRO A 338 -2.94 3.58 1.50
N LYS A 339 -1.87 3.18 0.81
CA LYS A 339 -1.76 3.30 -0.65
C LYS A 339 -2.82 2.46 -1.37
N ASP A 340 -3.25 1.33 -0.79
CA ASP A 340 -4.42 0.57 -1.26
C ASP A 340 -5.71 1.29 -0.80
N LYS A 341 -6.07 2.35 -1.53
CA LYS A 341 -7.20 3.22 -1.19
C LYS A 341 -8.52 2.47 -1.11
N ARG A 342 -8.72 1.49 -2.01
CA ARG A 342 -9.94 0.67 -2.03
C ARG A 342 -10.02 -0.16 -0.77
N ARG A 343 -8.95 -0.84 -0.38
CA ARG A 343 -8.92 -1.64 0.84
C ARG A 343 -9.06 -0.78 2.09
N ALA A 344 -8.38 0.37 2.14
CA ALA A 344 -8.49 1.32 3.25
C ALA A 344 -9.94 1.78 3.48
N ALA A 345 -10.68 2.11 2.41
CA ALA A 345 -12.10 2.47 2.52
C ALA A 345 -12.96 1.32 3.06
N LEU A 346 -12.76 0.09 2.55
CA LEU A 346 -13.51 -1.08 3.01
C LEU A 346 -13.20 -1.45 4.46
N ILE A 347 -11.96 -1.26 4.91
CA ILE A 347 -11.56 -1.44 6.32
C ILE A 347 -12.26 -0.41 7.19
N LYS A 348 -12.32 0.86 6.77
CA LYS A 348 -13.05 1.89 7.49
C LYS A 348 -14.52 1.51 7.67
N ASP A 349 -15.18 1.07 6.60
CA ASP A 349 -16.57 0.58 6.66
C ASP A 349 -16.73 -0.58 7.67
N ALA A 350 -15.80 -1.52 7.66
CA ALA A 350 -15.81 -2.67 8.56
C ALA A 350 -15.65 -2.25 10.03
N MET A 351 -14.72 -1.35 10.31
CA MET A 351 -14.49 -0.80 11.64
C MET A 351 -15.71 -0.04 12.16
N ASP A 352 -16.32 0.81 11.32
CA ASP A 352 -17.51 1.58 11.69
C ASP A 352 -18.69 0.64 12.01
N MET A 353 -18.87 -0.43 11.23
CA MET A 353 -19.89 -1.45 11.48
C MET A 353 -19.64 -2.20 12.80
N LEU A 354 -18.40 -2.64 13.07
CA LEU A 354 -18.05 -3.33 14.31
C LEU A 354 -18.25 -2.43 15.54
N ARG A 355 -17.81 -1.17 15.46
CA ARG A 355 -18.02 -0.18 16.53
C ARG A 355 -19.50 0.10 16.79
N GLY A 356 -20.31 0.14 15.73
CA GLY A 356 -21.77 0.26 15.85
C GLY A 356 -22.43 -0.91 16.60
N LYS A 357 -21.71 -2.03 16.78
CA LYS A 357 -22.12 -3.21 17.57
C LYS A 357 -21.42 -3.29 18.93
N GLY A 358 -20.71 -2.24 19.35
CA GLY A 358 -19.96 -2.22 20.60
C GLY A 358 -18.64 -3.02 20.58
N ILE A 359 -18.18 -3.47 19.41
CA ILE A 359 -16.94 -4.24 19.28
C ILE A 359 -15.77 -3.28 19.13
N GLU A 360 -14.75 -3.45 19.96
CA GLU A 360 -13.55 -2.62 19.92
C GLU A 360 -12.75 -2.88 18.63
N THR A 361 -12.37 -1.79 17.96
CA THR A 361 -11.50 -1.85 16.78
C THR A 361 -10.47 -0.73 16.75
N ALA A 362 -9.29 -1.06 16.25
CA ALA A 362 -8.20 -0.12 16.01
C ALA A 362 -7.63 -0.29 14.60
N GLU A 363 -6.88 0.72 14.13
CA GLU A 363 -6.15 0.67 12.86
C GLU A 363 -4.66 0.93 13.07
N VAL A 364 -3.84 0.22 12.28
CA VAL A 364 -2.42 0.53 12.08
C VAL A 364 -2.17 0.69 10.59
N LYS A 365 -1.60 1.84 10.24
CA LYS A 365 -1.28 2.21 8.85
C LYS A 365 0.18 1.90 8.54
N CYS A 366 0.37 1.01 7.57
CA CYS A 366 1.68 0.55 7.12
C CYS A 366 2.07 1.31 5.84
N TYR A 367 2.95 2.29 5.94
CA TYR A 367 3.34 3.12 4.80
C TYR A 367 4.43 2.46 3.95
N GLN A 368 4.55 2.93 2.70
CA GLN A 368 5.67 2.60 1.83
C GLN A 368 7.01 2.94 2.48
N LEU A 369 8.07 2.26 2.06
CA LEU A 369 9.40 2.42 2.62
C LEU A 369 10.40 2.71 1.51
N PRO A 370 11.46 3.49 1.80
CA PRO A 370 12.58 3.60 0.88
C PRO A 370 13.26 2.24 0.78
N VAL A 371 13.58 1.82 -0.45
CA VAL A 371 14.46 0.68 -0.69
C VAL A 371 15.86 1.08 -0.29
N THR A 372 16.45 0.32 0.62
CA THR A 372 17.81 0.50 1.13
C THR A 372 18.49 -0.87 1.19
N PRO A 373 19.82 -0.95 1.29
CA PRO A 373 20.50 -2.23 1.52
C PRO A 373 19.97 -2.96 2.78
N GLN A 374 19.56 -2.25 3.81
CA GLN A 374 19.03 -2.86 5.05
C GLN A 374 17.71 -3.62 4.81
N LEU A 375 16.98 -3.32 3.74
CA LEU A 375 15.77 -4.05 3.38
C LEU A 375 16.09 -5.52 3.07
N PHE A 376 17.13 -5.78 2.29
CA PHE A 376 17.42 -7.14 1.81
C PHE A 376 18.20 -8.00 2.81
N THR A 377 18.83 -7.39 3.81
CA THR A 377 19.46 -8.12 4.93
C THR A 377 18.42 -8.83 5.81
N LYS A 378 17.12 -8.59 5.60
CA LYS A 378 16.04 -9.40 6.19
C LYS A 378 15.97 -10.83 5.65
N ILE A 379 16.61 -11.10 4.52
CA ILE A 379 16.70 -12.45 3.93
C ILE A 379 17.79 -13.23 4.68
N PRO A 380 17.47 -14.35 5.34
CA PRO A 380 18.50 -15.12 6.04
C PRO A 380 19.61 -15.60 5.10
N GLY A 381 20.85 -15.35 5.52
CA GLY A 381 22.04 -15.65 4.74
C GLY A 381 22.35 -14.66 3.61
N MET A 382 21.62 -13.54 3.49
CA MET A 382 22.00 -12.46 2.59
C MET A 382 23.04 -11.54 3.25
N ASP A 383 24.22 -11.47 2.65
CA ASP A 383 25.29 -10.60 3.13
C ASP A 383 25.09 -9.13 2.70
N THR A 384 25.68 -8.22 3.47
CA THR A 384 25.59 -6.77 3.24
C THR A 384 26.09 -6.36 1.86
N LYS A 385 27.16 -6.99 1.35
CA LYS A 385 27.75 -6.63 0.05
C LYS A 385 26.82 -7.02 -1.09
N THR A 386 26.20 -8.19 -1.04
CA THR A 386 25.19 -8.62 -2.01
C THR A 386 23.97 -7.70 -1.94
N SER A 387 23.50 -7.36 -0.73
CA SER A 387 22.39 -6.43 -0.56
C SER A 387 22.66 -5.04 -1.17
N GLU A 388 23.85 -4.48 -0.93
CA GLU A 388 24.25 -3.22 -1.55
C GLU A 388 24.26 -3.29 -3.08
N ARG A 389 24.72 -4.41 -3.66
CA ARG A 389 24.72 -4.60 -5.11
C ARG A 389 23.30 -4.66 -5.68
N ILE A 390 22.35 -5.30 -4.98
CA ILE A 390 20.93 -5.29 -5.34
C ILE A 390 20.40 -3.86 -5.35
N TYR A 391 20.63 -3.12 -4.25
CA TYR A 391 20.19 -1.74 -4.14
C TYR A 391 20.75 -0.85 -5.27
N ARG A 392 22.06 -0.91 -5.53
CA ARG A 392 22.71 -0.14 -6.61
C ARG A 392 22.15 -0.51 -7.98
N ALA A 393 21.91 -1.80 -8.24
CA ALA A 393 21.32 -2.26 -9.49
C ALA A 393 19.93 -1.66 -9.72
N LEU A 394 19.06 -1.69 -8.70
CA LEU A 394 17.72 -1.11 -8.77
C LEU A 394 17.77 0.42 -8.92
N ARG A 395 18.64 1.09 -8.15
CA ARG A 395 18.81 2.54 -8.16
C ARG A 395 19.38 3.08 -9.49
N GLY A 396 20.14 2.27 -10.21
CA GLY A 396 20.63 2.59 -11.55
C GLY A 396 19.56 2.54 -12.65
N THR A 397 18.28 2.41 -12.28
CA THR A 397 17.14 2.33 -13.21
C THR A 397 15.97 3.19 -12.71
N SER A 398 14.90 3.28 -13.51
CA SER A 398 13.64 3.95 -13.12
C SER A 398 12.74 3.14 -12.17
N MET A 399 13.21 1.97 -11.68
CA MET A 399 12.46 1.17 -10.69
C MET A 399 12.37 1.88 -9.33
N LEU A 400 13.35 2.72 -9.01
CA LEU A 400 13.37 3.56 -7.82
C LEU A 400 13.31 5.05 -8.22
N ASP A 401 12.56 5.86 -7.49
CA ASP A 401 12.56 7.32 -7.64
C ASP A 401 13.79 7.96 -6.99
N SER A 402 13.92 9.29 -7.04
CA SER A 402 15.04 10.03 -6.44
C SER A 402 15.14 9.86 -4.92
N ALA A 403 14.06 9.54 -4.22
CA ALA A 403 14.02 9.27 -2.79
C ALA A 403 14.16 7.77 -2.44
N SER A 404 14.43 6.92 -3.43
CA SER A 404 14.55 5.46 -3.31
C SER A 404 13.24 4.72 -3.02
N PHE A 405 12.08 5.32 -3.28
CA PHE A 405 10.82 4.58 -3.25
C PHE A 405 10.59 3.83 -4.55
N MET A 406 9.92 2.69 -4.44
CA MET A 406 9.47 1.91 -5.60
C MET A 406 8.49 2.74 -6.45
N THR A 407 8.79 2.89 -7.74
CA THR A 407 7.92 3.65 -8.66
C THR A 407 6.69 2.87 -9.09
N LYS A 408 6.76 1.54 -9.04
CA LYS A 408 5.66 0.60 -9.31
C LYS A 408 5.72 -0.58 -8.34
N ASP A 409 4.61 -1.31 -8.23
CA ASP A 409 4.56 -2.57 -7.47
C ASP A 409 5.62 -3.54 -8.00
N GLY A 410 6.35 -4.19 -7.07
CA GLY A 410 7.41 -5.14 -7.38
C GLY A 410 6.94 -6.31 -8.25
N ARG A 411 5.65 -6.67 -8.16
CA ARG A 411 5.01 -7.70 -9.00
C ARG A 411 4.97 -7.35 -10.48
N PHE A 412 4.99 -6.07 -10.84
CA PHE A 412 4.93 -5.59 -12.22
C PHE A 412 6.28 -5.17 -12.79
N LEU A 413 7.36 -5.31 -12.02
CA LEU A 413 8.69 -4.90 -12.42
C LEU A 413 9.54 -6.10 -12.79
N ASN A 414 10.31 -5.98 -13.88
CA ASN A 414 11.24 -7.03 -14.31
C ASN A 414 12.60 -6.92 -13.60
N TRP A 415 12.58 -6.78 -12.27
CA TRP A 415 13.79 -6.64 -11.46
C TRP A 415 14.68 -7.89 -11.54
N MET A 416 14.11 -9.09 -11.71
CA MET A 416 14.90 -10.32 -11.78
C MET A 416 15.79 -10.37 -13.02
N THR A 417 15.27 -9.97 -14.19
CA THR A 417 16.09 -9.87 -15.42
C THR A 417 17.21 -8.85 -15.26
N LEU A 418 16.94 -7.72 -14.59
CA LEU A 418 17.94 -6.71 -14.28
C LEU A 418 19.08 -7.28 -13.41
N LEU A 419 18.74 -7.94 -12.30
CA LEU A 419 19.73 -8.51 -11.37
C LEU A 419 20.55 -9.61 -12.03
N LYS A 420 19.93 -10.44 -12.88
CA LYS A 420 20.62 -11.48 -13.67
C LYS A 420 21.59 -10.86 -14.67
N ARG A 421 21.16 -9.86 -15.45
CA ARG A 421 22.00 -9.17 -16.45
C ARG A 421 23.20 -8.47 -15.81
N GLN A 422 23.02 -7.85 -14.65
CA GLN A 422 24.10 -7.20 -13.90
C GLN A 422 24.92 -8.17 -13.02
N GLN A 423 24.63 -9.47 -13.09
CA GLN A 423 25.33 -10.52 -12.36
C GLN A 423 25.47 -10.22 -10.85
N VAL A 424 24.41 -9.64 -10.27
CA VAL A 424 24.40 -9.19 -8.86
C VAL A 424 24.70 -10.34 -7.89
N MET A 425 24.36 -11.57 -8.28
CA MET A 425 24.69 -12.80 -7.56
C MET A 425 24.66 -14.00 -8.52
N PRO A 426 25.19 -15.17 -8.11
CA PRO A 426 25.03 -16.39 -8.88
C PRO A 426 23.56 -16.72 -9.15
N GLU A 427 23.25 -17.24 -10.34
CA GLU A 427 21.85 -17.48 -10.76
C GLU A 427 21.11 -18.46 -9.84
N LYS A 428 21.82 -19.44 -9.27
CA LYS A 428 21.26 -20.36 -8.27
C LYS A 428 20.80 -19.62 -7.00
N SER A 429 21.56 -18.63 -6.55
CA SER A 429 21.19 -17.79 -5.39
C SER A 429 20.03 -16.86 -5.72
N LEU A 430 20.01 -16.30 -6.94
CA LEU A 430 18.89 -15.45 -7.39
C LEU A 430 17.57 -16.23 -7.41
N ARG A 431 17.57 -17.45 -7.97
CA ARG A 431 16.40 -18.36 -7.94
C ARG A 431 15.98 -18.72 -6.52
N LYS A 432 16.95 -18.99 -5.63
CA LYS A 432 16.69 -19.30 -4.22
C LYS A 432 15.94 -18.16 -3.52
N TRP A 433 16.30 -16.91 -3.81
CA TRP A 433 15.76 -15.73 -3.11
C TRP A 433 14.68 -14.99 -3.90
N GLU A 434 14.19 -15.53 -5.02
CA GLU A 434 13.21 -14.88 -5.88
C GLU A 434 11.97 -14.42 -5.10
N LEU A 435 11.32 -15.34 -4.38
CA LEU A 435 10.14 -15.03 -3.57
C LEU A 435 10.45 -14.02 -2.45
N HIS A 436 11.64 -14.08 -1.87
CA HIS A 436 12.04 -13.20 -0.77
C HIS A 436 12.25 -11.76 -1.27
N LEU A 437 12.93 -11.62 -2.41
CA LEU A 437 13.15 -10.31 -3.02
C LEU A 437 11.83 -9.72 -3.51
N GLN A 438 10.96 -10.54 -4.12
CA GLN A 438 9.65 -10.08 -4.54
C GLN A 438 8.82 -9.55 -3.38
N GLU A 439 8.72 -10.30 -2.28
CA GLU A 439 8.00 -9.88 -1.07
C GLU A 439 8.54 -8.54 -0.55
N LEU A 440 9.86 -8.39 -0.40
CA LEU A 440 10.46 -7.16 0.12
C LEU A 440 10.25 -5.95 -0.80
N LEU A 441 10.25 -6.15 -2.12
CA LEU A 441 9.97 -5.07 -3.08
C LEU A 441 8.49 -4.68 -3.07
N ASN A 442 7.57 -5.63 -2.90
CA ASN A 442 6.14 -5.36 -2.73
C ASN A 442 5.88 -4.60 -1.42
N LEU A 443 6.53 -5.05 -0.33
CA LEU A 443 6.48 -4.40 0.98
C LEU A 443 6.96 -2.95 0.88
N ALA A 444 8.10 -2.71 0.23
CA ALA A 444 8.65 -1.37 0.05
C ALA A 444 7.70 -0.47 -0.77
N PHE A 445 7.05 -1.02 -1.80
CA PHE A 445 6.02 -0.30 -2.54
C PHE A 445 4.81 0.05 -1.66
N GLY A 446 4.52 -0.74 -0.63
CA GLY A 446 3.48 -0.43 0.35
C GLY A 446 2.08 -0.53 -0.25
N TYR A 447 1.81 -1.56 -1.07
CA TYR A 447 0.48 -1.85 -1.59
C TYR A 447 0.11 -3.32 -1.38
N HIS A 448 -0.92 -3.57 -0.56
CA HIS A 448 -1.52 -4.88 -0.36
C HIS A 448 -0.49 -5.99 -0.07
N GLU A 449 0.39 -5.76 0.92
CA GLU A 449 1.41 -6.74 1.33
C GLU A 449 1.38 -6.94 2.85
N MET A 450 1.65 -8.16 3.30
CA MET A 450 1.77 -8.45 4.74
C MET A 450 3.02 -7.78 5.30
N THR A 451 3.03 -7.46 6.60
CA THR A 451 4.21 -6.84 7.21
C THR A 451 4.39 -7.17 8.69
N SER A 452 5.65 -7.30 9.06
CA SER A 452 6.18 -7.44 10.41
C SER A 452 6.63 -6.11 11.03
N LEU A 453 6.62 -5.00 10.26
CA LEU A 453 7.20 -3.73 10.69
C LEU A 453 6.48 -3.10 11.89
N GLN A 454 5.17 -3.33 12.00
CA GLN A 454 4.35 -2.90 13.13
C GLN A 454 3.93 -4.09 14.01
N ALA A 455 4.73 -5.14 14.05
CA ALA A 455 4.44 -6.31 14.87
C ALA A 455 4.34 -5.97 16.38
N ASP A 456 5.03 -4.94 16.87
CA ASP A 456 4.88 -4.52 18.26
C ASP A 456 3.48 -3.99 18.57
N ASP A 457 2.87 -3.23 17.65
CA ASP A 457 1.47 -2.79 17.79
C ASP A 457 0.51 -3.99 17.75
N MET A 458 0.77 -4.96 16.87
CA MET A 458 0.03 -6.21 16.77
C MET A 458 0.05 -7.01 18.07
N PHE A 459 1.24 -7.23 18.65
CA PHE A 459 1.34 -8.01 19.88
C PHE A 459 0.87 -7.24 21.10
N LYS A 460 1.05 -5.91 21.14
CA LYS A 460 0.44 -5.06 22.18
C LYS A 460 -1.08 -5.20 22.17
N TRP A 461 -1.69 -5.24 20.98
CA TRP A 461 -3.12 -5.49 20.83
C TRP A 461 -3.52 -6.86 21.36
N PHE A 462 -2.79 -7.92 20.99
CA PHE A 462 -3.09 -9.25 21.54
C PHE A 462 -2.94 -9.30 23.06
N ASP A 463 -1.83 -8.77 23.60
CA ASP A 463 -1.54 -8.75 25.03
C ASP A 463 -2.61 -8.03 25.85
N SER A 464 -3.14 -6.90 25.35
CA SER A 464 -4.18 -6.14 26.05
C SER A 464 -5.55 -6.84 26.09
N HIS A 465 -5.73 -7.90 25.31
CA HIS A 465 -6.99 -8.64 25.18
C HIS A 465 -6.88 -10.09 25.66
N LEU A 466 -5.74 -10.50 26.22
CA LEU A 466 -5.66 -11.79 26.91
C LEU A 466 -6.45 -11.73 28.23
N PRO A 467 -7.08 -12.83 28.66
CA PRO A 467 -7.73 -12.89 29.98
C PRO A 467 -6.72 -12.58 31.09
N LYS A 468 -7.15 -11.81 32.10
CA LYS A 468 -6.27 -11.36 33.20
C LYS A 468 -5.82 -12.50 34.12
N ASP A 469 -6.55 -13.62 34.13
CA ASP A 469 -6.31 -14.76 35.01
C ASP A 469 -5.36 -15.82 34.40
N THR A 470 -4.65 -15.47 33.31
CA THR A 470 -3.80 -16.43 32.56
C THR A 470 -2.34 -16.48 33.03
N PHE A 471 -2.00 -15.88 34.19
CA PHE A 471 -0.64 -15.78 34.69
C PHE A 471 -0.49 -16.28 36.12
#